data_AF-V6SPZ9-F1
#
_entry.id   AF-V6SPZ9-F1
#
_cell.length_a   1.000
_cell.length_b   1.000
_cell.length_c   1.000
_cell.angle_alpha   90.00
_cell.angle_beta   90.00
_cell.angle_gamma   90.00
#
_symmetry.space_group_name_H-M   'P 1'
#
loop_
_entity.id
_entity.type
_entity.pdbx_description
1 polymer ?
#
loop_
_entity_poly.entity_id
_entity_poly.type
_entity_poly.pdbx_seq_one_letter_code
_entity_poly.pdbx_strand_id
1 'polypeptide(L)'
;MKILTDYKIQLVNRINFGKQIFTINDDLTACLNEFYTEGKASDLLSFINEAIDTNGLEIQFPTPSLYLIIIKSPNVNVYADIGSWESNNNIISDYTLPITHFKVIVETWRDYLMQ
;
A
#
# COMPACT_ATOMS: atom_id res chain seq x y z
N MET A 1 2.71 -1.70 -17.30
CA MET A 1 3.86 -0.77 -17.40
C MET A 1 3.49 0.68 -17.14
N LYS A 2 2.44 1.25 -17.77
CA LYS A 2 2.07 2.67 -17.54
C LYS A 2 1.87 3.04 -16.07
N ILE A 3 1.13 2.22 -15.30
CA ILE A 3 0.92 2.43 -13.86
C ILE A 3 2.25 2.56 -13.11
N LEU A 4 3.16 1.59 -13.25
CA LEU A 4 4.46 1.63 -12.56
C LEU A 4 5.28 2.87 -12.91
N THR A 5 5.20 3.34 -14.16
CA THR A 5 5.84 4.58 -14.60
C THR A 5 5.17 5.82 -14.01
N ASP A 6 3.84 5.89 -14.01
CA ASP A 6 3.06 7.02 -13.49
C ASP A 6 3.31 7.21 -11.98
N TYR A 7 3.42 6.11 -11.23
CA TYR A 7 3.76 6.12 -9.80
C TYR A 7 5.26 6.10 -9.52
N LYS A 8 6.11 6.22 -10.55
CA LYS A 8 7.58 6.22 -10.44
C LYS A 8 8.13 5.08 -9.58
N ILE A 9 7.59 3.87 -9.75
CA ILE A 9 7.96 2.70 -8.96
C ILE A 9 9.44 2.36 -9.20
N GLN A 10 10.22 2.29 -8.13
CA GLN A 10 11.61 1.83 -8.15
C GLN A 10 11.77 0.69 -7.15
N LEU A 11 12.37 -0.41 -7.62
CA LEU A 11 12.67 -1.58 -6.81
C LEU A 11 14.18 -1.65 -6.63
N VAL A 12 14.63 -1.75 -5.39
CA VAL A 12 16.07 -1.79 -5.08
C VAL A 12 16.36 -2.90 -4.08
N ASN A 13 17.54 -3.51 -4.19
CA ASN A 13 18.06 -4.43 -3.20
C ASN A 13 19.35 -3.85 -2.64
N ARG A 14 19.32 -3.41 -1.38
CA ARG A 14 20.48 -2.81 -0.71
C ARG A 14 21.08 -3.83 0.24
N ILE A 15 22.40 -4.02 0.15
CA ILE A 15 23.15 -5.03 0.92
C ILE A 15 22.80 -5.02 2.42
N ASN A 16 22.62 -3.83 3.02
CA ASN A 16 22.34 -3.69 4.46
C ASN A 16 20.87 -3.47 4.82
N PHE A 17 19.98 -3.28 3.84
CA PHE A 17 18.58 -2.91 4.09
C PHE A 17 17.58 -3.85 3.39
N GLY A 18 18.07 -4.83 2.63
CA GLY A 18 17.26 -5.76 1.88
C GLY A 18 16.57 -5.11 0.68
N LYS A 19 15.51 -5.78 0.21
CA LYS A 19 14.65 -5.30 -0.85
C LYS A 19 13.80 -4.14 -0.35
N GLN A 20 13.66 -3.10 -1.17
CA GLN A 20 12.81 -1.94 -0.89
C GLN A 20 12.09 -1.50 -2.15
N ILE A 21 10.92 -0.88 -1.97
CA ILE A 21 10.14 -0.24 -3.01
C ILE A 21 10.05 1.26 -2.74
N PHE A 22 10.21 2.08 -3.78
CA PHE A 22 10.00 3.53 -3.73
C PHE A 22 8.91 3.91 -4.74
N THR A 23 8.10 4.91 -4.39
CA THR A 23 7.04 5.44 -5.23
C THR A 23 7.15 6.97 -5.34
N ILE A 24 6.26 7.58 -6.10
CA ILE A 24 6.16 9.05 -6.22
C ILE A 24 5.76 9.74 -4.90
N ASN A 25 5.19 9.03 -3.92
CA ASN A 25 4.77 9.56 -2.63
C ASN A 25 5.49 8.83 -1.48
N ASP A 26 5.94 9.58 -0.48
CA ASP A 26 6.75 9.07 0.62
C ASP A 26 5.92 8.23 1.60
N ASP A 27 4.66 8.59 1.86
CA ASP A 27 3.79 7.85 2.78
C ASP A 27 3.41 6.49 2.21
N LEU A 28 3.09 6.44 0.90
CA LEU A 28 2.87 5.19 0.17
C LEU A 28 4.14 4.33 0.15
N THR A 29 5.30 4.97 -0.03
CA THR A 29 6.60 4.29 0.04
C THR A 29 6.81 3.66 1.42
N ALA A 30 6.63 4.42 2.49
CA ALA A 30 6.77 3.92 3.86
C ALA A 30 5.81 2.75 4.12
N CYS A 31 4.54 2.91 3.76
CA CYS A 31 3.51 1.88 3.89
C CYS A 31 3.85 0.58 3.17
N LEU A 32 4.26 0.64 1.90
CA LEU A 32 4.56 -0.56 1.12
C LEU A 32 5.77 -1.33 1.68
N ASN A 33 6.77 -0.62 2.22
CA ASN A 33 7.94 -1.25 2.83
C ASN A 33 7.64 -1.95 4.17
N GLU A 34 6.45 -1.76 4.78
CA GLU A 34 6.01 -2.56 5.94
C GLU A 34 5.64 -4.00 5.55
N PHE A 35 5.27 -4.20 4.29
CA PHE A 35 4.97 -5.50 3.68
C PHE A 35 6.23 -6.11 3.04
N TYR A 36 7.35 -6.12 3.78
CA TYR A 36 8.68 -6.50 3.28
C TYR A 36 8.92 -7.99 3.08
N THR A 37 7.92 -8.84 3.31
CA THR A 37 7.99 -10.29 3.04
C THR A 37 6.94 -10.68 2.01
N GLU A 38 7.23 -11.71 1.22
CA GLU A 38 6.29 -12.24 0.23
C GLU A 38 4.92 -12.54 0.85
N GLY A 39 4.90 -13.26 1.99
CA GLY A 39 3.64 -13.57 2.69
C GLY A 39 2.84 -12.33 3.09
N LYS A 40 3.49 -11.29 3.64
CA LYS A 40 2.79 -10.04 3.99
C LYS A 40 2.24 -9.32 2.76
N ALA A 41 3.00 -9.28 1.67
CA ALA A 41 2.54 -8.67 0.42
C ALA A 41 1.40 -9.48 -0.22
N SER A 42 1.44 -10.81 -0.12
CA SER A 42 0.38 -11.71 -0.57
C SER A 42 -0.90 -11.56 0.26
N ASP A 43 -0.79 -11.43 1.59
CA ASP A 43 -1.92 -11.15 2.46
C ASP A 43 -2.58 -9.82 2.10
N LEU A 44 -1.80 -8.74 1.96
CA LEU A 44 -2.30 -7.44 1.51
C LEU A 44 -3.06 -7.56 0.18
N LEU A 45 -2.50 -8.32 -0.77
CA LEU A 45 -3.12 -8.52 -2.07
C LEU A 45 -4.44 -9.31 -1.99
N SER A 46 -4.54 -10.29 -1.08
CA SER A 46 -5.78 -11.01 -0.81
C SER A 46 -6.89 -10.06 -0.36
N PHE A 47 -6.59 -9.15 0.57
CA PHE A 47 -7.55 -8.16 1.06
C PHE A 47 -7.93 -7.13 0.00
N ILE A 48 -6.99 -6.72 -0.87
CA ILE A 48 -7.30 -5.87 -2.02
C ILE A 48 -8.32 -6.56 -2.93
N ASN A 49 -8.13 -7.85 -3.22
CA ASN A 49 -9.09 -8.61 -4.03
C ASN A 49 -10.44 -8.74 -3.34
N GLU A 50 -10.47 -9.03 -2.04
CA GLU A 50 -11.72 -9.08 -1.26
C GLU A 50 -12.48 -7.75 -1.31
N ALA A 51 -11.81 -6.62 -1.12
CA ALA A 51 -12.44 -5.29 -1.17
C ALA A 51 -12.99 -4.95 -2.57
N ILE A 52 -12.35 -5.46 -3.63
CA ILE A 52 -12.84 -5.34 -5.01
C ILE A 52 -14.10 -6.22 -5.21
N ASP A 53 -14.03 -7.49 -4.81
CA ASP A 53 -15.06 -8.50 -5.07
C ASP A 53 -16.33 -8.26 -4.25
N THR A 54 -16.20 -7.77 -3.02
CA THR A 54 -17.32 -7.48 -2.11
C THR A 54 -17.99 -6.12 -2.38
N ASN A 55 -17.58 -5.41 -3.43
CA ASN A 55 -18.12 -4.11 -3.84
C ASN A 55 -18.14 -3.06 -2.70
N GLY A 56 -17.02 -2.89 -2.01
CA GLY A 56 -16.83 -1.78 -1.07
C GLY A 56 -16.83 -2.15 0.41
N LEU A 57 -16.52 -3.42 0.76
CA LEU A 57 -16.03 -3.71 2.11
C LEU A 57 -14.83 -2.81 2.37
N GLU A 58 -14.90 -2.08 3.48
CA GLU A 58 -13.81 -1.25 3.95
C GLU A 58 -12.89 -2.11 4.81
N ILE A 59 -11.63 -2.20 4.41
CA ILE A 59 -10.61 -2.94 5.15
C ILE A 59 -9.55 -1.96 5.63
N GLN A 60 -9.27 -2.00 6.93
CA GLN A 60 -8.33 -1.10 7.60
C GLN A 60 -7.06 -1.87 7.97
N PHE A 61 -5.91 -1.37 7.52
CA PHE A 61 -4.59 -1.93 7.78
C PHE A 61 -3.73 -0.94 8.57
N PRO A 62 -3.77 -1.00 9.91
CA PRO A 62 -2.76 -0.33 10.72
C PRO A 62 -1.39 -0.96 10.48
N THR A 63 -0.36 -0.15 10.33
CA THR A 63 1.03 -0.61 10.19
C THR A 63 1.81 -0.42 11.49
N PRO A 64 2.92 -1.16 11.69
CA PRO A 64 3.79 -0.96 12.85
C PRO A 64 4.32 0.46 13.02
N SER A 65 4.54 1.19 11.92
CA SER A 65 4.98 2.58 11.94
C SER A 65 3.84 3.59 12.10
N LEU A 66 2.66 3.15 12.57
CA LEU A 66 1.48 3.98 12.83
C LEU A 66 0.83 4.60 11.60
N TYR A 67 1.13 4.09 10.40
CA TYR A 67 0.35 4.43 9.21
C TYR A 67 -0.96 3.64 9.21
N LEU A 68 -1.98 4.17 8.53
CA LEU A 68 -3.22 3.47 8.27
C LEU A 68 -3.48 3.42 6.77
N ILE A 69 -3.68 2.22 6.24
CA ILE A 69 -4.15 2.02 4.87
C ILE A 69 -5.63 1.61 4.93
N ILE A 70 -6.51 2.40 4.33
CA ILE A 70 -7.92 2.06 4.16
C ILE A 70 -8.14 1.65 2.71
N ILE A 71 -8.56 0.40 2.52
CA ILE A 71 -8.84 -0.20 1.22
C ILE A 71 -10.36 -0.26 1.06
N LYS A 72 -10.92 0.52 0.13
CA LYS A 72 -12.36 0.56 -0.13
C LYS A 72 -12.64 1.04 -1.55
N SER A 73 -13.22 0.17 -2.37
CA SER A 73 -13.53 0.49 -3.77
C SER A 73 -14.28 1.83 -3.90
N PRO A 74 -13.86 2.74 -4.80
CA PRO A 74 -12.86 2.53 -5.86
C PRO A 74 -11.41 2.90 -5.48
N ASN A 75 -11.13 3.26 -4.22
CA ASN A 75 -9.88 3.89 -3.83
C ASN A 75 -9.15 3.17 -2.70
N VAL A 76 -7.89 3.54 -2.53
CA VAL A 76 -7.09 3.24 -1.36
C VAL A 76 -6.61 4.56 -0.79
N ASN A 77 -6.78 4.74 0.52
CA ASN A 77 -6.38 5.93 1.25
C ASN A 77 -5.26 5.56 2.21
N VAL A 78 -4.21 6.36 2.23
CA VAL A 78 -3.07 6.23 3.13
C VAL A 78 -3.08 7.42 4.07
N TYR A 79 -3.02 7.14 5.37
CA TYR A 79 -2.86 8.13 6.42
C TYR A 79 -1.51 7.90 7.10
N ALA A 80 -0.74 8.96 7.28
CA ALA A 80 0.58 8.93 7.90
C ALA A 80 0.54 8.73 9.42
N ASP A 81 -0.61 9.00 10.03
CA ASP A 81 -0.83 8.86 11.47
C ASP A 81 -2.23 8.32 11.77
N ILE A 82 -2.29 7.08 12.24
CA ILE A 82 -3.52 6.44 12.68
C ILE A 82 -4.17 7.15 13.86
N GLY A 83 -3.39 7.75 14.78
CA GLY A 83 -3.93 8.45 15.94
C GLY A 83 -4.69 9.72 15.54
N SER A 84 -4.20 10.43 14.52
CA SER A 84 -4.90 11.56 13.91
C SER A 84 -6.22 11.13 13.28
N TRP A 85 -6.24 9.99 12.57
CA TRP A 85 -7.46 9.44 11.98
C TRP A 85 -8.47 8.95 13.05
N GLU A 86 -8.01 8.26 14.09
CA GLU A 86 -8.86 7.80 15.20
C GLU A 86 -9.49 8.98 15.96
N SER A 87 -8.74 10.08 16.12
CA SER A 87 -9.22 11.30 16.77
C SER A 87 -10.24 12.06 15.91
N ASN A 88 -10.12 11.98 14.59
CA ASN A 88 -11.05 12.57 13.64
C ASN A 88 -11.05 11.80 12.31
N ASN A 89 -12.00 10.89 12.14
CA ASN A 89 -12.08 10.04 10.94
C ASN A 89 -12.56 10.75 9.68
N ASN A 90 -12.77 12.08 9.73
CA ASN A 90 -13.13 12.92 8.59
C ASN A 90 -11.95 13.72 8.02
N ILE A 91 -10.71 13.46 8.45
CA ILE A 91 -9.52 14.08 7.86
C ILE A 91 -9.29 13.60 6.43
N ILE A 92 -8.64 14.44 5.62
CA ILE A 92 -8.19 14.06 4.28
C ILE A 92 -6.98 13.13 4.44
N SER A 93 -6.95 12.06 3.64
CA SER A 93 -5.80 11.16 3.58
C SER A 93 -4.59 11.82 2.94
N ASP A 94 -3.40 11.51 3.45
CA ASP A 94 -2.12 12.00 2.93
C ASP A 94 -1.86 11.54 1.49
N TYR A 95 -2.40 10.36 1.13
CA TYR A 95 -2.38 9.90 -0.24
C TYR A 95 -3.62 9.08 -0.61
N THR A 96 -4.14 9.31 -1.81
CA THR A 96 -5.25 8.53 -2.38
C THR A 96 -4.87 8.04 -3.76
N LEU A 97 -5.17 6.77 -4.05
CA LEU A 97 -5.01 6.20 -5.38
C LEU A 97 -6.13 5.19 -5.71
N PRO A 98 -6.40 4.93 -7.00
CA PRO A 98 -7.36 3.90 -7.39
C PRO A 98 -6.93 2.52 -6.88
N ILE A 99 -7.89 1.73 -6.38
CA ILE A 99 -7.63 0.38 -5.85
C ILE A 99 -7.01 -0.55 -6.89
N THR A 100 -7.39 -0.38 -8.16
CA THR A 100 -6.83 -1.14 -9.29
C THR A 100 -5.36 -0.80 -9.55
N HIS A 101 -4.95 0.45 -9.30
CA HIS A 101 -3.55 0.86 -9.42
C HIS A 101 -2.74 0.35 -8.22
N PHE A 102 -3.29 0.46 -7.01
CA PHE A 102 -2.66 -0.07 -5.80
C PHE A 102 -2.41 -1.59 -5.92
N LYS A 103 -3.40 -2.34 -6.43
CA LYS A 103 -3.26 -3.77 -6.73
C LYS A 103 -2.03 -4.07 -7.58
N VAL A 104 -1.87 -3.36 -8.71
CA VAL A 104 -0.73 -3.56 -9.63
C VAL A 104 0.62 -3.25 -8.97
N ILE A 105 0.65 -2.24 -8.09
CA ILE A 105 1.86 -1.89 -7.33
C ILE A 105 2.21 -3.01 -6.33
N VAL A 106 1.22 -3.50 -5.58
CA VAL A 106 1.41 -4.59 -4.59
C VAL A 106 1.78 -5.90 -5.26
N GLU A 107 1.18 -6.24 -6.41
CA GLU A 107 1.58 -7.39 -7.25
C GLU A 107 3.05 -7.30 -7.65
N THR A 108 3.45 -6.14 -8.18
CA THR A 108 4.84 -5.89 -8.59
C THR A 108 5.81 -6.02 -7.41
N TRP A 109 5.40 -5.53 -6.24
CA TRP A 109 6.20 -5.62 -5.03
C TRP A 109 6.37 -7.06 -4.55
N ARG A 110 5.27 -7.83 -4.44
CA ARG A 110 5.31 -9.25 -4.09
C ARG A 110 6.20 -10.04 -5.07
N ASP A 111 6.03 -9.83 -6.37
CA ASP A 111 6.81 -10.53 -7.39
C ASP A 111 8.30 -10.21 -7.31
N TYR A 112 8.65 -8.99 -6.90
CA TYR A 112 10.03 -8.63 -6.62
C TYR A 112 10.55 -9.32 -5.36
N LEU A 113 9.75 -9.42 -4.30
CA LEU A 113 10.14 -10.09 -3.05
C LEU A 113 10.42 -11.59 -3.24
N MET A 114 9.76 -12.25 -4.19
CA MET A 114 9.96 -13.67 -4.53
C MET A 114 11.28 -14.03 -5.22
N GLN A 115 11.97 -13.04 -5.80
CA GLN A 115 13.22 -13.24 -6.57
C GLN A 115 14.44 -13.57 -5.70
#